data_AF-A0A7V0VZ11-F1
#
_entry.id   AF-A0A7V0VZ11-F1
#
_cell.length_a   1.000
_cell.length_b   1.000
_cell.length_c   1.000
_cell.angle_alpha   90.00
_cell.angle_beta   90.00
_cell.angle_gamma   90.00
#
_symmetry.space_group_name_H-M   'P 1'
#
loop_
_entity.id
_entity.type
_entity.pdbx_description
1 polymer ?
#
loop_
_entity_poly.entity_id
_entity_poly.type
_entity_poly.pdbx_seq_one_letter_code
_entity_poly.pdbx_strand_id
1 'polypeptide(L)'
;MKLLLSIFTLVLIFCSCVYSADIAYYVGSPNTDGWYTVAEMLKNVETMKNLTNKLFQNVAEFGDDKLDDFAKWAEARTNDKKLDIIWLNGCVPSTLYPFPNQKPNGSVIENFLDGGNMVINVGDWFGYVSYEGGGRKAENGPSGAANILNLSSGIIYSADNTKMTTTPTGKKYLPSIKDSCISYRPIALAQVISPWEVAAVFASITGDDKATGADPVVIHNTKTGAYVAFINQSAGNGPPGWLDDRGKTCAEFILNWVAPTVNLKAVEPFGKLTGTWGKIKSN
;
A
#
# COMPACT_ATOMS: atom_id res chain seq x y z
N MET A 1 68.64 11.50 -6.98
CA MET A 1 67.48 11.41 -7.91
C MET A 1 66.26 11.01 -7.10
N LYS A 2 65.26 11.88 -7.05
CA LYS A 2 63.99 11.69 -6.34
C LYS A 2 63.09 10.79 -7.18
N LEU A 3 62.67 9.63 -6.66
CA LEU A 3 61.56 8.88 -7.24
C LEU A 3 60.30 9.20 -6.41
N LEU A 4 59.46 10.09 -6.94
CA LEU A 4 58.11 10.33 -6.43
C LEU A 4 57.21 9.21 -6.95
N LEU A 5 56.78 8.32 -6.06
CA LEU A 5 55.70 7.38 -6.33
C LEU A 5 54.37 8.10 -6.05
N SER A 6 53.70 8.56 -7.10
CA SER A 6 52.33 9.08 -7.01
C SER A 6 51.35 7.90 -7.01
N ILE A 7 50.76 7.61 -5.85
CA ILE A 7 49.66 6.65 -5.72
C ILE A 7 48.37 7.37 -6.14
N PHE A 8 47.81 6.98 -7.28
CA PHE A 8 46.46 7.39 -7.70
C PHE A 8 45.44 6.52 -6.95
N THR A 9 44.79 7.08 -5.94
CA THR A 9 43.63 6.47 -5.29
C THR A 9 42.41 6.66 -6.20
N LEU A 10 41.99 5.60 -6.89
CA LEU A 10 40.74 5.57 -7.64
C LEU A 10 39.58 5.47 -6.64
N VAL A 11 38.95 6.61 -6.31
CA VAL A 11 37.68 6.63 -5.56
C VAL A 11 36.58 6.16 -6.50
N LEU A 12 36.20 4.88 -6.41
CA LEU A 12 34.96 4.38 -6.99
C LEU A 12 33.79 5.00 -6.22
N ILE A 13 33.28 6.11 -6.73
CA ILE A 13 31.98 6.64 -6.32
C ILE A 13 30.95 5.60 -6.80
N PHE A 14 30.49 4.75 -5.89
CA PHE A 14 29.27 4.00 -6.12
C PHE A 14 28.14 5.02 -6.30
N CYS A 15 27.75 5.25 -7.55
CA CYS A 15 26.53 5.94 -7.87
C CYS A 15 25.39 5.07 -7.33
N SER A 16 24.93 5.33 -6.12
CA SER A 16 23.77 4.67 -5.54
C SER A 16 22.60 4.89 -6.50
N CYS A 17 22.20 3.84 -7.22
CA CYS A 17 21.03 3.87 -8.07
C CYS A 17 19.84 4.29 -7.20
N VAL A 18 19.26 5.44 -7.54
CA VAL A 18 18.04 5.96 -6.93
C VAL A 18 16.90 5.12 -7.46
N TYR A 19 16.43 4.13 -6.70
CA TYR A 19 15.23 3.39 -7.03
C TYR A 19 14.03 4.23 -6.60
N SER A 20 13.43 4.95 -7.54
CA SER A 20 12.13 5.58 -7.34
C SER A 20 11.03 4.59 -7.68
N ALA A 21 10.12 4.37 -6.73
CA ALA A 21 8.96 3.52 -6.85
C ALA A 21 7.93 4.03 -7.86
N ASP A 22 7.10 3.13 -8.36
CA ASP A 22 5.85 3.43 -9.05
C ASP A 22 4.66 3.16 -8.11
N ILE A 23 3.53 3.82 -8.39
CA ILE A 23 2.25 3.54 -7.72
C ILE A 23 1.14 3.34 -8.74
N ALA A 24 0.27 2.36 -8.50
CA ALA A 24 -0.95 2.12 -9.25
C ALA A 24 -2.18 2.23 -8.33
N TYR A 25 -3.19 2.96 -8.78
CA TYR A 25 -4.50 3.02 -8.13
C TYR A 25 -5.51 2.20 -8.92
N TYR A 26 -6.14 1.22 -8.27
CA TYR A 26 -7.33 0.58 -8.83
C TYR A 26 -8.53 1.49 -8.62
N VAL A 27 -9.05 2.03 -9.72
CA VAL A 27 -10.19 2.97 -9.79
C VAL A 27 -11.40 2.34 -10.49
N GLY A 28 -11.44 1.01 -10.55
CA GLY A 28 -12.60 0.25 -11.01
C GLY A 28 -13.80 0.38 -10.08
N SER A 29 -14.89 -0.31 -10.41
CA SER A 29 -16.14 -0.24 -9.65
C SER A 29 -15.93 -0.68 -8.20
N PRO A 30 -16.14 0.18 -7.18
CA PRO A 30 -15.77 -0.14 -5.81
C PRO A 30 -16.78 -1.06 -5.12
N ASN A 31 -18.08 -0.75 -5.19
CA ASN A 31 -19.18 -1.55 -4.64
C ASN A 31 -20.55 -0.94 -4.98
N THR A 32 -21.60 -1.72 -4.73
CA THR A 32 -22.97 -1.23 -4.58
C THR A 32 -23.53 -1.43 -3.16
N ASP A 33 -22.71 -1.96 -2.25
CA ASP A 33 -23.07 -2.26 -0.85
C ASP A 33 -22.91 -1.05 0.09
N GLY A 34 -22.07 -0.10 -0.31
CA GLY A 34 -22.00 1.28 0.18
C GLY A 34 -20.72 1.74 0.90
N TRP A 35 -19.60 0.99 0.89
CA TRP A 35 -18.35 1.45 1.56
C TRP A 35 -17.58 2.48 0.75
N TYR A 36 -17.99 2.70 -0.50
CA TYR A 36 -17.42 3.71 -1.37
C TYR A 36 -18.47 4.09 -2.39
N THR A 37 -18.68 5.39 -2.58
CA THR A 37 -19.22 5.88 -3.85
C THR A 37 -18.06 6.04 -4.84
N VAL A 38 -18.34 5.92 -6.14
CA VAL A 38 -17.34 6.19 -7.20
C VAL A 38 -16.76 7.60 -7.05
N ALA A 39 -17.60 8.60 -6.79
CA ALA A 39 -17.16 9.98 -6.64
C ALA A 39 -16.20 10.17 -5.45
N GLU A 40 -16.50 9.57 -4.30
CA GLU A 40 -15.63 9.65 -3.12
C GLU A 40 -14.31 8.91 -3.33
N MET A 41 -14.34 7.73 -3.96
CA MET A 41 -13.13 6.99 -4.31
C MET A 41 -12.22 7.83 -5.21
N LEU A 42 -12.75 8.39 -6.30
CA LEU A 42 -11.97 9.21 -7.23
C LEU A 42 -11.42 10.48 -6.56
N LYS A 43 -12.21 11.14 -5.71
CA LYS A 43 -11.75 12.27 -4.90
C LYS A 43 -10.58 11.88 -3.99
N ASN A 44 -10.65 10.73 -3.33
CA ASN A 44 -9.57 10.26 -2.46
C ASN A 44 -8.31 9.95 -3.26
N VAL A 45 -8.43 9.33 -4.43
CA VAL A 45 -7.30 9.07 -5.35
C VAL A 45 -6.67 10.37 -5.82
N GLU A 46 -7.47 11.37 -6.20
CA GLU A 46 -6.97 12.68 -6.57
C GLU A 46 -6.20 13.35 -5.41
N THR A 47 -6.74 13.30 -4.18
CA THR A 47 -6.04 13.78 -2.98
C THR A 47 -4.69 13.08 -2.79
N MET A 48 -4.65 11.74 -2.88
CA MET A 48 -3.41 10.98 -2.75
C MET A 48 -2.38 11.37 -3.82
N LYS A 49 -2.81 11.45 -5.09
CA LYS A 49 -1.93 11.87 -6.20
C LYS A 49 -1.36 13.26 -5.96
N ASN A 50 -2.19 14.22 -5.59
CA ASN A 50 -1.75 15.61 -5.39
C ASN A 50 -0.73 15.74 -4.25
N LEU A 51 -0.88 14.95 -3.19
CA LEU A 51 -0.01 15.02 -2.02
C LEU A 51 1.26 14.18 -2.14
N THR A 52 1.25 13.08 -2.92
CA THR A 52 2.33 12.08 -2.93
C THR A 52 3.10 11.97 -4.24
N ASN A 53 2.64 12.59 -5.34
CA ASN A 53 3.21 12.38 -6.69
C ASN A 53 4.73 12.53 -6.79
N LYS A 54 5.36 13.41 -6.00
CA LYS A 54 6.83 13.63 -6.00
C LYS A 54 7.64 12.44 -5.49
N LEU A 55 6.98 11.46 -4.85
CA LEU A 55 7.62 10.25 -4.36
C LEU A 55 7.74 9.16 -5.44
N PHE A 56 6.94 9.25 -6.50
CA PHE A 56 6.80 8.18 -7.48
C PHE A 56 7.33 8.59 -8.84
N GLN A 57 8.02 7.67 -9.51
CA GLN A 57 8.48 7.85 -10.88
C GLN A 57 7.30 7.82 -11.84
N ASN A 58 6.41 6.84 -11.66
CA ASN A 58 5.16 6.74 -12.41
C ASN A 58 3.97 6.60 -11.46
N VAL A 59 2.88 7.27 -11.85
CA VAL A 59 1.58 7.17 -11.19
C VAL A 59 0.58 6.67 -12.22
N ALA A 60 0.02 5.47 -12.00
CA ALA A 60 -0.92 4.82 -12.89
C ALA A 60 -2.30 4.68 -12.26
N GLU A 61 -3.34 4.64 -13.10
CA GLU A 61 -4.72 4.36 -12.72
C GLU A 61 -5.29 3.29 -13.64
N PHE A 62 -5.97 2.31 -13.05
CA PHE A 62 -6.59 1.22 -13.78
C PHE A 62 -8.06 1.09 -13.39
N GLY A 63 -8.95 1.31 -14.37
CA GLY A 63 -10.38 1.03 -14.26
C GLY A 63 -10.73 -0.39 -14.73
N ASP A 64 -12.03 -0.70 -14.70
CA ASP A 64 -12.57 -1.99 -15.13
C ASP A 64 -12.31 -2.31 -16.61
N ASP A 65 -12.03 -1.30 -17.44
CA ASP A 65 -11.69 -1.43 -18.85
C ASP A 65 -10.20 -1.69 -19.11
N LYS A 66 -9.38 -1.76 -18.04
CA LYS A 66 -7.92 -1.88 -18.09
C LYS A 66 -7.36 -2.99 -17.20
N LEU A 67 -8.17 -3.99 -16.83
CA LEU A 67 -7.76 -5.05 -15.90
C LEU A 67 -6.56 -5.87 -16.39
N ASP A 68 -6.47 -6.15 -17.69
CA ASP A 68 -5.32 -6.86 -18.28
C ASP A 68 -4.05 -6.03 -18.22
N ASP A 69 -4.15 -4.72 -18.46
CA ASP A 69 -3.01 -3.80 -18.38
C ASP A 69 -2.57 -3.63 -16.92
N PHE A 70 -3.50 -3.69 -15.97
CA PHE A 70 -3.19 -3.65 -14.54
C PHE A 70 -2.40 -4.89 -14.10
N ALA A 71 -2.81 -6.08 -14.52
CA ALA A 71 -2.07 -7.30 -14.23
C ALA A 71 -0.66 -7.27 -14.83
N LYS A 72 -0.52 -6.88 -16.10
CA LYS A 72 0.80 -6.73 -16.75
C LYS A 72 1.68 -5.70 -16.03
N TRP A 73 1.09 -4.61 -15.55
CA TRP A 73 1.81 -3.61 -14.76
C TRP A 73 2.36 -4.26 -13.48
N ALA A 74 1.53 -4.98 -12.71
CA ALA A 74 1.94 -5.63 -11.48
C ALA A 74 3.03 -6.71 -11.73
N GLU A 75 2.86 -7.53 -12.78
CA GLU A 75 3.84 -8.55 -13.18
C GLU A 75 5.20 -7.92 -13.54
N ALA A 76 5.20 -6.81 -14.30
CA ALA A 76 6.42 -6.13 -14.70
C ALA A 76 7.18 -5.50 -13.51
N ARG A 77 6.48 -5.18 -12.42
CA ARG A 77 7.04 -4.59 -11.19
C ARG A 77 7.41 -5.62 -10.12
N THR A 78 6.96 -6.87 -10.29
CA THR A 78 7.16 -7.91 -9.28
C THR A 78 8.64 -8.12 -8.91
N ASN A 79 9.58 -8.05 -9.85
CA ASN A 79 11.00 -8.34 -9.56
C ASN A 79 11.94 -7.22 -10.04
N ASP A 80 11.46 -5.98 -10.07
CA ASP A 80 12.25 -4.84 -10.56
C ASP A 80 13.18 -4.22 -9.48
N LYS A 81 13.12 -4.79 -8.26
CA LYS A 81 13.92 -4.42 -7.07
C LYS A 81 13.58 -3.05 -6.49
N LYS A 82 12.36 -2.57 -6.76
CA LYS A 82 11.80 -1.36 -6.15
C LYS A 82 10.68 -1.75 -5.19
N LEU A 83 10.27 -0.78 -4.36
CA LEU A 83 9.06 -0.89 -3.55
C LEU A 83 7.91 -0.22 -4.30
N ASP A 84 7.34 -0.92 -5.27
CA ASP A 84 6.16 -0.42 -5.97
C ASP A 84 4.90 -0.60 -5.11
N ILE A 85 3.90 0.24 -5.35
CA ILE A 85 2.70 0.28 -4.52
C ILE A 85 1.46 0.05 -5.37
N ILE A 86 0.59 -0.85 -4.92
CA ILE A 86 -0.79 -0.97 -5.40
C ILE A 86 -1.73 -0.43 -4.31
N TRP A 87 -2.59 0.51 -4.67
CA TRP A 87 -3.70 0.95 -3.84
C TRP A 87 -5.02 0.36 -4.36
N LEU A 88 -5.82 -0.21 -3.47
CA LEU A 88 -7.09 -0.85 -3.76
C LEU A 88 -8.24 -0.19 -2.99
N ASN A 89 -9.38 -0.02 -3.67
CA ASN A 89 -10.63 0.52 -3.15
C ASN A 89 -11.47 -0.48 -2.33
N GLY A 90 -10.83 -1.55 -1.83
CA GLY A 90 -11.47 -2.65 -1.11
C GLY A 90 -11.83 -3.83 -2.00
N CYS A 91 -11.77 -3.67 -3.32
CA CYS A 91 -11.89 -4.76 -4.28
C CYS A 91 -10.51 -5.20 -4.79
N VAL A 92 -10.34 -6.52 -4.95
CA VAL A 92 -9.22 -7.10 -5.70
C VAL A 92 -9.76 -7.63 -7.02
N PRO A 93 -9.39 -7.06 -8.19
CA PRO A 93 -9.89 -7.52 -9.48
C PRO A 93 -9.41 -8.93 -9.83
N SER A 94 -10.16 -9.63 -10.69
CA SER A 94 -9.91 -11.02 -11.08
C SER A 94 -8.55 -11.24 -11.72
N THR A 95 -8.03 -10.24 -12.43
CA THR A 95 -6.71 -10.32 -13.07
C THR A 95 -5.57 -10.28 -12.05
N LEU A 96 -5.82 -9.75 -10.84
CA LEU A 96 -4.89 -9.81 -9.72
C LEU A 96 -5.06 -11.09 -8.89
N TYR A 97 -6.30 -11.42 -8.54
CA TYR A 97 -6.66 -12.65 -7.82
C TYR A 97 -8.00 -13.19 -8.32
N PRO A 98 -8.01 -14.27 -9.14
CA PRO A 98 -9.23 -14.72 -9.79
C PRO A 98 -10.19 -15.41 -8.81
N PHE A 99 -11.47 -15.02 -8.91
CA PHE A 99 -12.54 -15.52 -8.04
C PHE A 99 -13.27 -16.75 -8.62
N PRO A 100 -13.91 -17.58 -7.77
CA PRO A 100 -13.68 -17.66 -6.34
C PRO A 100 -12.43 -18.52 -6.05
N ASN A 101 -11.41 -17.93 -5.42
CA ASN A 101 -10.15 -18.56 -5.01
C ASN A 101 -9.54 -19.51 -6.06
N GLN A 102 -9.59 -19.13 -7.35
CA GLN A 102 -9.16 -20.01 -8.45
C GLN A 102 -7.63 -20.14 -8.54
N LYS A 103 -6.91 -19.19 -7.95
CA LYS A 103 -5.43 -19.18 -7.94
C LYS A 103 -4.91 -18.90 -6.53
N PRO A 104 -5.12 -19.82 -5.57
CA PRO A 104 -4.74 -19.61 -4.17
C PRO A 104 -3.23 -19.52 -3.95
N ASN A 105 -2.43 -19.96 -4.93
CA ASN A 105 -0.98 -19.81 -4.95
C ASN A 105 -0.55 -19.27 -6.33
N GLY A 106 0.49 -18.43 -6.33
CA GLY A 106 1.08 -17.82 -7.52
C GLY A 106 0.16 -16.81 -8.22
N SER A 107 -0.80 -16.22 -7.51
CA SER A 107 -1.62 -15.13 -8.07
C SER A 107 -0.77 -13.90 -8.40
N VAL A 108 -1.26 -13.00 -9.24
CA VAL A 108 -0.47 -11.82 -9.63
C VAL A 108 -0.21 -10.93 -8.41
N ILE A 109 -1.20 -10.73 -7.54
CA ILE A 109 -1.02 -9.93 -6.33
C ILE A 109 -0.13 -10.60 -5.28
N GLU A 110 -0.20 -11.92 -5.15
CA GLU A 110 0.71 -12.67 -4.26
C GLU A 110 2.14 -12.58 -4.78
N ASN A 111 2.37 -12.81 -6.08
CA ASN A 111 3.70 -12.68 -6.67
C ASN A 111 4.22 -11.24 -6.52
N PHE A 112 3.37 -10.23 -6.72
CA PHE A 112 3.73 -8.82 -6.53
C PHE A 112 4.25 -8.57 -5.11
N LEU A 113 3.55 -9.08 -4.09
CA LEU A 113 4.00 -9.04 -2.70
C LEU A 113 5.27 -9.86 -2.49
N ASP A 114 5.38 -11.07 -3.02
CA ASP A 114 6.59 -11.89 -2.93
C ASP A 114 7.83 -11.23 -3.57
N GLY A 115 7.59 -10.31 -4.49
CA GLY A 115 8.54 -9.36 -5.05
C GLY A 115 9.12 -8.31 -4.12
N GLY A 116 8.56 -8.18 -2.90
CA GLY A 116 8.92 -7.16 -1.92
C GLY A 116 8.11 -5.86 -2.03
N ASN A 117 7.02 -5.85 -2.79
CA ASN A 117 6.19 -4.67 -3.02
C ASN A 117 5.14 -4.45 -1.92
N MET A 118 4.39 -3.34 -2.03
CA MET A 118 3.36 -2.96 -1.06
C MET A 118 1.95 -2.96 -1.66
N VAL A 119 0.98 -3.49 -0.91
CA VAL A 119 -0.45 -3.29 -1.17
C VAL A 119 -1.07 -2.44 -0.06
N ILE A 120 -1.84 -1.43 -0.44
CA ILE A 120 -2.66 -0.62 0.46
C ILE A 120 -4.12 -0.92 0.14
N ASN A 121 -4.83 -1.58 1.05
CA ASN A 121 -6.25 -1.89 0.90
C ASN A 121 -7.11 -0.96 1.77
N VAL A 122 -8.02 -0.23 1.11
CA VAL A 122 -8.93 0.74 1.76
C VAL A 122 -10.35 0.47 1.31
N GLY A 123 -11.30 0.25 2.22
CA GLY A 123 -12.67 -0.10 1.83
C GLY A 123 -13.16 -1.33 2.56
N ASP A 124 -13.30 -2.48 1.89
CA ASP A 124 -13.78 -3.74 2.50
C ASP A 124 -12.60 -4.69 2.86
N TRP A 125 -12.95 -5.88 3.32
CA TRP A 125 -12.07 -7.01 3.56
C TRP A 125 -11.16 -7.31 2.36
N PHE A 126 -9.85 -7.17 2.55
CA PHE A 126 -8.84 -7.42 1.53
C PHE A 126 -9.00 -8.79 0.85
N GLY A 127 -9.23 -8.80 -0.45
CA GLY A 127 -9.37 -10.03 -1.25
C GLY A 127 -10.71 -10.75 -1.10
N TYR A 128 -11.69 -10.24 -0.37
CA TYR A 128 -12.97 -10.92 -0.12
C TYR A 128 -13.87 -11.00 -1.36
N VAL A 129 -14.07 -9.86 -2.04
CA VAL A 129 -14.97 -9.73 -3.20
C VAL A 129 -14.43 -8.68 -4.17
N SER A 130 -14.93 -8.73 -5.40
CA SER A 130 -14.76 -7.67 -6.40
C SER A 130 -16.11 -7.23 -6.94
N TYR A 131 -16.18 -5.99 -7.39
CA TYR A 131 -17.32 -5.41 -8.11
C TYR A 131 -16.98 -5.01 -9.54
N GLU A 132 -15.83 -5.47 -10.06
CA GLU A 132 -15.38 -5.15 -11.42
C GLU A 132 -16.50 -5.31 -12.47
N GLY A 133 -16.64 -4.35 -13.37
CA GLY A 133 -17.76 -4.31 -14.32
C GLY A 133 -19.11 -3.96 -13.69
N GLY A 134 -19.11 -3.34 -12.51
CA GLY A 134 -20.28 -2.72 -11.86
C GLY A 134 -21.19 -3.66 -11.07
N GLY A 135 -20.81 -4.93 -10.88
CA GLY A 135 -21.66 -5.91 -10.18
C GLY A 135 -20.85 -6.85 -9.30
N ARG A 136 -21.41 -7.22 -8.14
CA ARG A 136 -20.79 -8.14 -7.18
C ARG A 136 -20.42 -9.45 -7.85
N LYS A 137 -19.15 -9.86 -7.71
CA LYS A 137 -18.64 -11.13 -8.24
C LYS A 137 -18.80 -12.26 -7.23
N ALA A 138 -18.50 -13.48 -7.68
CA ALA A 138 -18.36 -14.62 -6.79
C ALA A 138 -17.33 -14.29 -5.70
N GLU A 139 -17.64 -14.61 -4.45
CA GLU A 139 -16.81 -14.25 -3.32
C GLU A 139 -15.64 -15.22 -3.17
N ASN A 140 -14.46 -14.68 -2.91
CA ASN A 140 -13.37 -15.45 -2.32
C ASN A 140 -13.63 -15.71 -0.83
N GLY A 141 -14.45 -14.88 -0.21
CA GLY A 141 -14.76 -14.94 1.22
C GLY A 141 -13.52 -14.68 2.08
N PRO A 142 -13.53 -15.10 3.36
CA PRO A 142 -12.39 -14.94 4.27
C PRO A 142 -11.08 -15.56 3.75
N SER A 143 -11.16 -16.55 2.87
CA SER A 143 -10.00 -17.25 2.32
C SER A 143 -9.20 -16.40 1.33
N GLY A 144 -9.76 -15.31 0.78
CA GLY A 144 -9.04 -14.46 -0.17
C GLY A 144 -7.75 -13.88 0.41
N ALA A 145 -7.85 -13.15 1.53
CA ALA A 145 -6.69 -12.65 2.27
C ALA A 145 -5.76 -13.78 2.73
N ALA A 146 -6.34 -14.88 3.21
CA ALA A 146 -5.60 -16.02 3.73
C ALA A 146 -4.65 -16.60 2.67
N ASN A 147 -5.17 -16.82 1.47
CA ASN A 147 -4.42 -17.36 0.34
C ASN A 147 -3.37 -16.36 -0.14
N ILE A 148 -3.76 -15.10 -0.40
CA ILE A 148 -2.83 -14.06 -0.90
C ILE A 148 -1.65 -13.84 0.06
N LEU A 149 -1.88 -13.93 1.38
CA LEU A 149 -0.87 -13.67 2.40
C LEU A 149 -0.19 -14.96 2.90
N ASN A 150 -0.65 -16.14 2.51
CA ASN A 150 -0.26 -17.42 3.11
C ASN A 150 -0.42 -17.43 4.64
N LEU A 151 -1.55 -16.92 5.12
CA LEU A 151 -1.92 -16.83 6.54
C LEU A 151 -3.22 -17.60 6.84
N SER A 152 -3.56 -17.71 8.13
CA SER A 152 -4.85 -18.26 8.58
C SER A 152 -6.03 -17.47 8.00
N SER A 153 -7.14 -18.15 7.69
CA SER A 153 -8.39 -17.50 7.29
C SER A 153 -9.02 -16.61 8.37
N GLY A 154 -8.50 -16.70 9.60
CA GLY A 154 -8.85 -15.80 10.70
C GLY A 154 -8.04 -14.49 10.75
N ILE A 155 -7.17 -14.21 9.77
CA ILE A 155 -6.34 -13.00 9.75
C ILE A 155 -7.16 -11.70 9.80
N ILE A 156 -8.33 -11.73 9.19
CA ILE A 156 -9.36 -10.70 9.30
C ILE A 156 -10.60 -11.37 9.90
N TYR A 157 -11.33 -10.66 10.73
CA TYR A 157 -12.60 -11.15 11.28
C TYR A 157 -13.69 -10.10 11.16
N SER A 158 -14.95 -10.56 11.07
CA SER A 158 -16.11 -9.68 11.06
C SER A 158 -16.36 -9.13 12.47
N ALA A 159 -16.36 -7.82 12.62
CA ALA A 159 -16.67 -7.11 13.86
C ALA A 159 -17.25 -5.74 13.55
N ASP A 160 -18.52 -5.73 13.18
CA ASP A 160 -19.23 -4.54 12.73
C ASP A 160 -19.23 -3.43 13.78
N ASN A 161 -19.04 -2.19 13.31
CA ASN A 161 -19.08 -0.97 14.09
C ASN A 161 -18.12 -0.95 15.31
N THR A 162 -16.96 -1.60 15.16
CA THR A 162 -15.95 -1.67 16.21
C THR A 162 -15.16 -0.37 16.27
N LYS A 163 -15.18 0.29 17.43
CA LYS A 163 -14.37 1.47 17.69
C LYS A 163 -12.89 1.09 17.82
N MET A 164 -12.06 1.74 17.02
CA MET A 164 -10.60 1.70 17.09
C MET A 164 -10.10 3.00 17.68
N THR A 165 -9.40 2.93 18.80
CA THR A 165 -8.75 4.07 19.43
C THR A 165 -7.41 4.31 18.76
N THR A 166 -7.12 5.56 18.38
CA THR A 166 -5.86 5.91 17.73
C THR A 166 -4.68 5.70 18.69
N THR A 167 -3.67 4.95 18.25
CA THR A 167 -2.46 4.69 19.04
C THR A 167 -1.51 5.90 19.01
N PRO A 168 -0.45 5.94 19.84
CA PRO A 168 0.60 6.96 19.71
C PRO A 168 1.25 6.98 18.31
N THR A 169 1.45 5.81 17.70
CA THR A 169 1.94 5.68 16.32
C THR A 169 0.96 6.28 15.31
N GLY A 170 -0.35 6.03 15.48
CA GLY A 170 -1.39 6.66 14.66
C GLY A 170 -1.40 8.17 14.78
N LYS A 171 -1.35 8.71 16.00
CA LYS A 171 -1.31 10.17 16.22
C LYS A 171 -0.09 10.83 15.56
N LYS A 172 1.05 10.13 15.55
CA LYS A 172 2.29 10.60 14.93
C LYS A 172 2.23 10.61 13.41
N TYR A 173 1.76 9.50 12.82
CA TYR A 173 1.90 9.28 11.38
C TYR A 173 0.61 9.55 10.58
N LEU A 174 -0.55 9.32 11.18
CA LEU A 174 -1.89 9.45 10.56
C LEU A 174 -2.78 10.41 11.40
N PRO A 175 -2.41 11.68 11.58
CA PRO A 175 -3.16 12.61 12.41
C PRO A 175 -4.62 12.82 11.95
N SER A 176 -4.94 12.54 10.69
CA SER A 176 -6.32 12.57 10.17
C SER A 176 -7.27 11.54 10.76
N ILE A 177 -6.77 10.46 11.41
CA ILE A 177 -7.61 9.54 12.19
C ILE A 177 -8.26 10.26 13.39
N LYS A 178 -7.64 11.32 13.90
CA LYS A 178 -8.01 11.99 15.16
C LYS A 178 -7.91 11.02 16.34
N ASP A 179 -8.91 10.99 17.23
CA ASP A 179 -8.88 10.17 18.45
C ASP A 179 -9.35 8.73 18.24
N SER A 180 -10.19 8.48 17.24
CA SER A 180 -10.69 7.15 16.92
C SER A 180 -11.31 7.09 15.53
N CYS A 181 -11.39 5.88 14.99
CA CYS A 181 -12.19 5.55 13.81
C CYS A 181 -13.01 4.27 14.07
N ILE A 182 -13.95 3.98 13.17
CA ILE A 182 -14.67 2.70 13.16
C ILE A 182 -14.04 1.73 12.15
N SER A 183 -13.99 0.44 12.50
CA SER A 183 -13.68 -0.66 11.59
C SER A 183 -14.77 -1.73 11.67
N TYR A 184 -14.99 -2.44 10.58
CA TYR A 184 -15.84 -3.64 10.55
C TYR A 184 -15.02 -4.91 10.37
N ARG A 185 -13.78 -4.78 9.88
CA ARG A 185 -12.95 -5.91 9.46
C ARG A 185 -11.54 -5.78 10.06
N PRO A 186 -11.38 -5.84 11.39
CA PRO A 186 -10.08 -5.65 12.00
C PRO A 186 -9.14 -6.81 11.63
N ILE A 187 -7.84 -6.51 11.61
CA ILE A 187 -6.82 -7.55 11.53
C ILE A 187 -6.66 -8.18 12.89
N ALA A 188 -6.78 -9.50 12.97
CA ALA A 188 -6.46 -10.27 14.17
C ALA A 188 -4.93 -10.33 14.35
N LEU A 189 -4.39 -9.50 15.24
CA LEU A 189 -2.93 -9.35 15.39
C LEU A 189 -2.23 -10.68 15.74
N ALA A 190 -2.90 -11.56 16.49
CA ALA A 190 -2.37 -12.89 16.84
C ALA A 190 -2.25 -13.86 15.64
N GLN A 191 -2.90 -13.57 14.51
CA GLN A 191 -2.81 -14.38 13.29
C GLN A 191 -1.71 -13.88 12.34
N VAL A 192 -1.10 -12.72 12.64
CA VAL A 192 0.10 -12.24 11.94
C VAL A 192 1.29 -13.01 12.48
N ILE A 193 1.65 -14.08 11.78
CA ILE A 193 2.74 -14.99 12.15
C ILE A 193 3.81 -15.03 11.07
N SER A 194 5.02 -15.45 11.45
CA SER A 194 6.16 -15.60 10.54
C SER A 194 5.77 -16.31 9.24
N PRO A 195 6.17 -15.78 8.07
CA PRO A 195 7.17 -14.72 7.90
C PRO A 195 6.63 -13.29 8.03
N TRP A 196 5.33 -13.12 8.25
CA TRP A 196 4.72 -11.82 8.50
C TRP A 196 4.93 -11.38 9.95
N GLU A 197 5.12 -10.09 10.14
CA GLU A 197 5.15 -9.41 11.43
C GLU A 197 4.26 -8.17 11.39
N VAL A 198 3.81 -7.70 12.55
CA VAL A 198 3.11 -6.42 12.65
C VAL A 198 4.15 -5.30 12.61
N ALA A 199 4.13 -4.49 11.56
CA ALA A 199 5.09 -3.42 11.35
C ALA A 199 4.66 -2.10 12.01
N ALA A 200 3.36 -1.81 12.02
CA ALA A 200 2.81 -0.62 12.67
C ALA A 200 1.33 -0.79 12.97
N VAL A 201 0.91 -0.36 14.17
CA VAL A 201 -0.50 -0.29 14.58
C VAL A 201 -0.87 1.17 14.73
N PHE A 202 -1.77 1.69 13.90
CA PHE A 202 -2.16 3.10 13.93
C PHE A 202 -3.44 3.35 14.72
N ALA A 203 -4.40 2.42 14.67
CA ALA A 203 -5.53 2.39 15.59
C ALA A 203 -5.88 0.94 15.94
N SER A 204 -6.35 0.72 17.15
CA SER A 204 -6.68 -0.62 17.66
C SER A 204 -7.79 -0.58 18.69
N ILE A 205 -8.32 -1.74 19.05
CA ILE A 205 -9.43 -1.83 20.02
C ILE A 205 -9.06 -1.21 21.37
N THR A 206 -7.78 -1.31 21.78
CA THR A 206 -7.28 -0.80 23.07
C THR A 206 -6.51 0.52 22.96
N GLY A 207 -6.15 0.97 21.75
CA GLY A 207 -5.32 2.15 21.55
C GLY A 207 -3.81 1.88 21.71
N ASP A 208 -3.40 0.61 21.70
CA ASP A 208 -2.01 0.17 21.75
C ASP A 208 -1.73 -1.01 20.79
N ASP A 209 -0.47 -1.45 20.73
CA ASP A 209 0.01 -2.53 19.87
C ASP A 209 -0.21 -3.94 20.45
N LYS A 210 -0.79 -4.05 21.65
CA LYS A 210 -1.09 -5.32 22.32
C LYS A 210 -2.56 -5.74 22.14
N ALA A 211 -3.33 -4.97 21.39
CA ALA A 211 -4.71 -5.26 21.08
C ALA A 211 -4.88 -6.62 20.38
N THR A 212 -6.07 -7.21 20.47
CA THR A 212 -6.42 -8.40 19.68
C THR A 212 -6.73 -8.06 18.22
N GLY A 213 -7.20 -6.83 17.98
CA GLY A 213 -7.65 -6.35 16.67
C GLY A 213 -7.18 -4.93 16.40
N ALA A 214 -6.76 -4.67 15.16
CA ALA A 214 -6.32 -3.36 14.72
C ALA A 214 -6.76 -3.02 13.30
N ASP A 215 -7.00 -1.73 13.07
CA ASP A 215 -7.28 -1.10 11.79
C ASP A 215 -7.36 0.44 12.00
N PRO A 216 -6.48 1.26 11.39
CA PRO A 216 -5.44 0.90 10.43
C PRO A 216 -4.21 0.20 11.04
N VAL A 217 -3.62 -0.71 10.27
CA VAL A 217 -2.44 -1.50 10.65
C VAL A 217 -1.64 -1.92 9.42
N VAL A 218 -0.33 -2.15 9.58
CA VAL A 218 0.57 -2.65 8.54
C VAL A 218 1.21 -3.94 9.00
N ILE A 219 1.26 -4.92 8.10
CA ILE A 219 2.07 -6.13 8.25
C ILE A 219 3.23 -6.11 7.25
N HIS A 220 4.35 -6.73 7.62
CA HIS A 220 5.57 -6.79 6.84
C HIS A 220 6.03 -8.25 6.72
N ASN A 221 6.35 -8.71 5.50
CA ASN A 221 6.90 -10.03 5.27
C ASN A 221 8.42 -9.97 5.33
N THR A 222 8.99 -10.48 6.41
CA THR A 222 10.43 -10.44 6.68
C THR A 222 11.29 -11.24 5.70
N LYS A 223 10.69 -12.14 4.92
CA LYS A 223 11.42 -12.92 3.89
C LYS A 223 11.51 -12.20 2.56
N THR A 224 10.45 -11.50 2.16
CA THR A 224 10.33 -10.90 0.83
C THR A 224 10.52 -9.38 0.86
N GLY A 225 10.34 -8.75 2.02
CA GLY A 225 10.30 -7.29 2.18
C GLY A 225 8.92 -6.69 1.89
N ALA A 226 7.90 -7.52 1.64
CA ALA A 226 6.56 -7.06 1.28
C ALA A 226 5.86 -6.33 2.42
N TYR A 227 4.97 -5.42 2.07
CA TYR A 227 4.09 -4.76 3.04
C TYR A 227 2.63 -4.85 2.63
N VAL A 228 1.74 -5.03 3.60
CA VAL A 228 0.30 -4.84 3.38
C VAL A 228 -0.23 -3.88 4.43
N ALA A 229 -0.76 -2.75 3.97
CA ALA A 229 -1.44 -1.78 4.79
C ALA A 229 -2.95 -1.99 4.67
N PHE A 230 -3.59 -2.18 5.81
CA PHE A 230 -5.04 -2.23 5.95
C PHE A 230 -5.46 -0.89 6.53
N ILE A 231 -6.21 -0.12 5.76
CA ILE A 231 -6.63 1.22 6.18
C ILE A 231 -8.14 1.32 6.05
N ASN A 232 -8.78 1.28 7.20
CA ASN A 232 -10.18 1.58 7.41
C ASN A 232 -11.09 0.64 6.62
N GLN A 233 -11.04 -0.64 7.00
CA GLN A 233 -11.84 -1.70 6.43
C GLN A 233 -13.26 -1.72 7.03
N SER A 234 -14.27 -1.90 6.17
CA SER A 234 -15.69 -1.66 6.43
C SER A 234 -16.55 -2.79 5.87
N ALA A 235 -17.87 -2.66 5.99
CA ALA A 235 -18.86 -3.42 5.23
C ALA A 235 -20.12 -2.56 5.07
N GLY A 236 -20.90 -2.80 4.00
CA GLY A 236 -22.14 -2.05 3.76
C GLY A 236 -21.90 -0.54 3.59
N ASN A 237 -22.86 0.30 3.97
CA ASN A 237 -22.95 1.74 3.70
C ASN A 237 -21.87 2.66 4.30
N GLY A 238 -20.79 2.14 4.87
CA GLY A 238 -19.84 2.93 5.63
C GLY A 238 -20.47 3.47 6.92
N PRO A 239 -19.99 3.08 8.11
CA PRO A 239 -20.61 3.51 9.36
C PRO A 239 -20.39 5.01 9.63
N PRO A 240 -21.27 5.66 10.40
CA PRO A 240 -20.93 6.91 11.08
C PRO A 240 -19.65 6.75 11.93
N GLY A 241 -18.76 7.73 11.93
CA GLY A 241 -17.49 7.68 12.69
C GLY A 241 -16.35 6.94 11.98
N TRP A 242 -16.49 6.72 10.67
CA TRP A 242 -15.39 6.27 9.82
C TRP A 242 -14.29 7.32 9.67
N LEU A 243 -13.29 7.09 8.81
CA LEU A 243 -12.36 8.16 8.47
C LEU A 243 -13.06 9.25 7.65
N ASP A 244 -12.99 10.50 8.13
CA ASP A 244 -13.57 11.66 7.43
C ASP A 244 -12.95 11.89 6.04
N ASP A 245 -11.66 11.59 5.88
CA ASP A 245 -10.93 11.75 4.62
C ASP A 245 -9.91 10.61 4.44
N ARG A 246 -10.36 9.54 3.78
CA ARG A 246 -9.53 8.36 3.50
C ARG A 246 -8.37 8.68 2.56
N GLY A 247 -8.57 9.58 1.59
CA GLY A 247 -7.51 10.01 0.68
C GLY A 247 -6.38 10.72 1.41
N LYS A 248 -6.73 11.65 2.30
CA LYS A 248 -5.75 12.33 3.16
C LYS A 248 -5.06 11.36 4.12
N THR A 249 -5.79 10.44 4.73
CA THR A 249 -5.20 9.44 5.64
C THR A 249 -4.19 8.55 4.92
N CYS A 250 -4.52 8.08 3.71
CA CYS A 250 -3.59 7.30 2.89
C CYS A 250 -2.39 8.12 2.42
N ALA A 251 -2.58 9.40 2.08
CA ALA A 251 -1.47 10.28 1.75
C ALA A 251 -0.53 10.50 2.94
N GLU A 252 -1.08 10.71 4.14
CA GLU A 252 -0.31 10.79 5.40
C GLU A 252 0.44 9.49 5.67
N PHE A 253 -0.17 8.33 5.41
CA PHE A 253 0.50 7.02 5.52
C PHE A 253 1.74 6.96 4.63
N ILE A 254 1.60 7.32 3.35
CA ILE A 254 2.70 7.30 2.39
C ILE A 254 3.79 8.32 2.78
N LEU A 255 3.41 9.56 3.08
CA LEU A 255 4.35 10.65 3.36
C LEU A 255 5.06 10.48 4.70
N ASN A 256 4.32 10.09 5.73
CA ASN A 256 4.82 10.16 7.11
C ASN A 256 5.34 8.81 7.58
N TRP A 257 4.84 7.69 7.08
CA TRP A 257 5.29 6.36 7.50
C TRP A 257 6.10 5.64 6.42
N VAL A 258 5.56 5.47 5.21
CA VAL A 258 6.24 4.70 4.14
C VAL A 258 7.55 5.37 3.74
N ALA A 259 7.52 6.67 3.43
CA ALA A 259 8.72 7.39 2.98
C ALA A 259 9.88 7.37 3.98
N PRO A 260 9.71 7.75 5.24
CA PRO A 260 10.83 7.75 6.19
C PRO A 260 11.14 6.37 6.79
N THR A 261 10.16 5.47 6.94
CA THR A 261 10.37 4.19 7.67
C THR A 261 10.77 3.07 6.75
N VAL A 262 10.13 2.98 5.57
CA VAL A 262 10.44 1.98 4.54
C VAL A 262 11.45 2.54 3.53
N ASN A 263 11.92 3.78 3.73
CA ASN A 263 12.95 4.45 2.95
C ASN A 263 12.56 4.64 1.47
N LEU A 264 11.29 4.99 1.21
CA LEU A 264 10.84 5.46 -0.11
C LEU A 264 11.43 6.85 -0.37
N LYS A 265 12.45 6.92 -1.22
CA LYS A 265 13.11 8.18 -1.56
C LYS A 265 12.39 8.89 -2.70
N ALA A 266 12.25 10.21 -2.56
CA ALA A 266 11.70 11.06 -3.59
C ALA A 266 12.51 10.96 -4.89
N VAL A 267 11.82 11.14 -6.02
CA VAL A 267 12.48 11.18 -7.33
C VAL A 267 13.27 12.48 -7.41
N GLU A 268 14.58 12.39 -7.60
CA GLU A 268 15.37 13.56 -7.99
C GLU A 268 14.84 14.04 -9.36
N PRO A 269 14.57 15.34 -9.56
CA PRO A 269 14.14 15.83 -10.85
C PRO A 269 15.22 15.49 -11.89
N PHE A 270 14.88 14.60 -12.82
CA PHE A 270 15.75 14.27 -13.94
C PHE A 270 15.96 15.55 -14.77
N GLY A 271 17.08 16.24 -14.58
CA GLY A 271 17.40 17.44 -15.38
C GLY A 271 18.13 18.61 -14.72
N LYS A 272 18.55 18.58 -13.44
CA LYS A 272 19.36 19.69 -12.88
C LYS A 272 20.87 19.58 -13.11
N LEU A 273 21.35 18.64 -13.93
CA LEU A 273 22.75 18.60 -14.34
C LEU A 273 23.16 19.74 -15.28
N THR A 274 22.22 20.46 -15.90
CA THR A 274 22.53 21.61 -16.77
C THR A 274 22.92 22.88 -15.99
N GLY A 275 22.65 22.96 -14.69
CA GLY A 275 22.97 24.13 -13.86
C GLY A 275 24.42 24.19 -13.38
N THR A 276 25.14 23.06 -13.35
CA THR A 276 26.48 23.00 -12.74
C THR A 276 27.61 23.17 -13.78
N TRP A 277 27.38 22.77 -15.04
CA TRP A 277 28.36 22.97 -16.12
C TRP A 277 28.51 24.43 -16.55
N GLY A 278 27.47 25.26 -16.37
CA GLY A 278 27.52 26.70 -16.67
C GLY A 278 28.44 27.49 -15.74
N LYS A 279 28.72 26.99 -14.52
CA LYS A 279 29.63 27.63 -13.55
C LYS A 279 31.09 27.18 -13.66
N ILE A 280 31.36 26.08 -14.34
CA ILE A 280 32.72 25.54 -14.51
C ILE A 280 33.40 26.11 -15.76
N LYS A 281 32.64 26.64 -16.73
CA LYS A 281 33.18 27.30 -17.92
C LYS A 281 33.36 28.82 -17.79
N SER A 282 33.04 29.38 -16.63
CA SER A 282 33.13 30.83 -16.37
C SER A 282 34.26 31.24 -15.43
N ASN A 283 35.23 30.36 -15.16
CA ASN A 283 36.46 30.67 -14.42
C ASN A 283 37.68 30.37 -15.27
#